data_AF-A0A2A3XK16-F1
#
_entry.id   AF-A0A2A3XK16-F1
#
_cell.length_a   1.000
_cell.length_b   1.000
_cell.length_c   1.000
_cell.angle_alpha   90.00
_cell.angle_beta   90.00
_cell.angle_gamma   90.00
#
_symmetry.space_group_name_H-M   'P 1'
#
loop_
_entity.id
_entity.type
_entity.pdbx_description
1 polymer ?
#
loop_
_entity_poly.entity_id
_entity_poly.type
_entity_poly.pdbx_seq_one_letter_code
_entity_poly.pdbx_strand_id
1 'polypeptide(L)'
;MTETRQETSAASEALERLRAHQPPAPPRPETSAPADPPSAAHDDASSTVYSTTLPPKPTRHPEGFLDAADAPSRHMATDGARGRLPDENAKTRLNTWLDGIDSPDWQELARKTKTGTARTIASQREASRRRAEARAKAREEKSRQRAEREAAEAAEAEASAERQRAADEAARLAAEAEAAQRAAEEAAARATASSNDLESLVENAREAIVDAAEVPRTAEQLRNTSPFWVDDEGPIYVPPYNLPSSDPDPPEHRSDLMRRIIVSVVAAASLFLGFMGLGWFGGSTAHSAAHSAYGPENALLAPNSNSFMIWGILFIWIALYAIFQWHPSQRSSYRQREIGYLTAGAGLLGALWLLCARSSLVFLSVVVALALTTVLVYAVRRMNQRTARSNMERVFVDGPAALFLGWMLVLLPATLSIALTRAGFTLLLPASLWAVLAIVGCTWAAASFSMSERGRIVVALGFAWGLFWVMLDRLITLQSSAPVAIVCGLCAFIVLLATENRRYQIGHAERRAARGQRTEF
;
A
#
# COMPACT_ATOMS: atom_id res chain seq x y z
N MET A 1 -7.17 17.29 -72.76
CA MET A 1 -8.08 16.51 -71.89
C MET A 1 -7.29 15.30 -71.42
N THR A 2 -6.54 15.43 -70.32
CA THR A 2 -6.99 15.18 -68.93
C THR A 2 -7.09 13.69 -68.62
N GLU A 3 -5.92 13.03 -68.56
CA GLU A 3 -5.76 11.76 -67.84
C GLU A 3 -5.92 12.00 -66.34
N THR A 4 -6.70 11.18 -65.65
CA THR A 4 -6.79 11.17 -64.18
C THR A 4 -6.08 9.93 -63.62
N ARG A 5 -4.75 10.04 -63.52
CA ARG A 5 -3.87 9.05 -62.88
C ARG A 5 -4.31 8.83 -61.43
N GLN A 6 -4.83 7.64 -61.11
CA GLN A 6 -5.17 7.28 -59.73
C GLN A 6 -3.89 7.12 -58.89
N GLU A 7 -3.77 7.89 -57.80
CA GLU A 7 -2.70 7.70 -56.82
C GLU A 7 -3.01 6.48 -55.95
N THR A 8 -2.32 5.36 -56.21
CA THR A 8 -2.32 4.20 -55.34
C THR A 8 -1.62 4.54 -54.02
N SER A 9 -2.40 4.71 -52.96
CA SER A 9 -1.89 5.06 -51.63
C SER A 9 -0.84 4.06 -51.13
N ALA A 10 0.29 4.56 -50.62
CA ALA A 10 1.39 3.76 -50.08
C ALA A 10 1.00 2.73 -48.99
N ALA A 11 -0.21 2.85 -48.43
CA ALA A 11 -0.80 1.85 -47.54
C ALA A 11 -1.03 0.48 -48.23
N SER A 12 -1.26 0.41 -49.54
CA SER A 12 -1.46 -0.88 -50.25
C SER A 12 -0.16 -1.64 -50.44
N GLU A 13 0.91 -0.98 -50.91
CA GLU A 13 2.24 -1.60 -51.03
C GLU A 13 2.76 -2.13 -49.69
N ALA A 14 2.53 -1.39 -48.60
CA ALA A 14 2.92 -1.81 -47.25
C ALA A 14 2.19 -3.10 -46.81
N LEU A 15 0.92 -3.27 -47.23
CA LEU A 15 0.11 -4.44 -46.94
C LEU A 15 0.53 -5.69 -47.74
N GLU A 16 0.95 -5.51 -49.01
CA GLU A 16 1.48 -6.60 -49.82
C GLU A 16 2.87 -7.06 -49.33
N ARG A 17 3.76 -6.12 -48.98
CA ARG A 17 5.08 -6.45 -48.40
C ARG A 17 4.97 -7.21 -47.08
N LEU A 18 3.94 -6.92 -46.26
CA LEU A 18 3.65 -7.69 -45.05
C LEU A 18 3.13 -9.12 -45.34
N ARG A 19 2.33 -9.31 -46.39
CA ARG A 19 1.88 -10.65 -46.82
C ARG A 19 3.01 -11.54 -47.33
N ALA A 20 4.01 -10.95 -47.99
CA ALA A 20 5.09 -11.67 -48.65
C ALA A 20 6.14 -12.29 -47.70
N HIS A 21 6.04 -12.10 -46.38
CA HIS A 21 7.07 -12.52 -45.40
C HIS A 21 6.52 -13.38 -44.23
N GLN A 22 5.32 -13.94 -44.36
CA GLN A 22 4.73 -14.79 -43.32
C GLN A 22 4.98 -16.29 -43.62
N PRO A 23 5.69 -17.05 -42.75
CA PRO A 23 5.93 -18.47 -42.95
C PRO A 23 4.63 -19.30 -42.77
N PRO A 24 4.52 -20.47 -43.42
CA PRO A 24 3.31 -21.30 -43.37
C PRO A 24 3.06 -21.87 -41.96
N ALA A 25 1.78 -21.94 -41.57
CA ALA A 25 1.35 -22.53 -40.32
C ALA A 25 1.35 -24.07 -40.38
N PRO A 26 1.63 -24.77 -39.26
CA PRO A 26 1.51 -26.23 -39.21
C PRO A 26 0.04 -26.69 -39.29
N PRO A 27 -0.23 -27.89 -39.85
CA PRO A 27 -1.59 -28.41 -39.98
C PRO A 27 -2.21 -28.72 -38.61
N ARG A 28 -3.54 -28.55 -38.51
CA ARG A 28 -4.34 -29.05 -37.38
C ARG A 28 -4.81 -30.48 -37.70
N PRO A 29 -4.97 -31.36 -36.68
CA PRO A 29 -5.64 -32.64 -36.87
C PRO A 29 -7.13 -32.42 -37.19
N GLU A 30 -7.68 -33.29 -38.02
CA GLU A 30 -9.10 -33.31 -38.36
C GLU A 30 -9.90 -34.03 -37.26
N THR A 31 -11.05 -33.47 -36.88
CA THR A 31 -12.07 -34.16 -36.08
C THR A 31 -13.41 -34.06 -36.79
N SER A 32 -13.82 -35.16 -37.42
CA SER A 32 -15.09 -35.31 -38.13
C SER A 32 -16.29 -35.42 -37.18
N ALA A 33 -17.49 -35.23 -37.74
CA ALA A 33 -18.76 -35.25 -37.00
C ALA A 33 -19.16 -36.68 -36.53
N PRO A 34 -19.97 -36.80 -35.47
CA PRO A 34 -20.43 -38.10 -34.96
C PRO A 34 -21.49 -38.75 -35.86
N ALA A 35 -21.49 -40.08 -35.88
CA ALA A 35 -22.52 -40.94 -36.48
C ALA A 35 -22.71 -42.20 -35.61
N ASP A 36 -23.82 -42.92 -35.82
CA ASP A 36 -24.35 -43.92 -34.88
C ASP A 36 -23.53 -45.23 -34.72
N PRO A 37 -23.63 -45.92 -33.56
CA PRO A 37 -22.91 -47.16 -33.28
C PRO A 37 -23.70 -48.43 -33.65
N PRO A 38 -23.06 -49.45 -34.27
CA PRO A 38 -23.56 -50.82 -34.32
C PRO A 38 -22.64 -51.84 -33.62
N SER A 39 -23.22 -52.55 -32.64
CA SER A 39 -23.05 -53.99 -32.33
C SER A 39 -21.87 -54.79 -32.94
N ALA A 40 -21.06 -55.46 -32.09
CA ALA A 40 -21.06 -56.95 -31.96
C ALA A 40 -20.03 -57.51 -30.93
N ALA A 41 -20.38 -58.66 -30.34
CA ALA A 41 -19.54 -59.65 -29.59
C ALA A 41 -18.81 -59.20 -28.29
N HIS A 42 -18.79 -59.94 -27.16
CA HIS A 42 -18.65 -61.40 -26.85
C HIS A 42 -17.22 -61.95 -27.14
N ASP A 43 -16.56 -62.77 -26.31
CA ASP A 43 -16.82 -63.42 -25.00
C ASP A 43 -15.45 -63.72 -24.33
N ASP A 44 -15.25 -64.12 -23.06
CA ASP A 44 -15.86 -63.90 -21.72
C ASP A 44 -14.80 -64.47 -20.70
N ALA A 45 -14.94 -64.90 -19.44
CA ALA A 45 -16.02 -65.07 -18.45
C ALA A 45 -15.47 -65.08 -17.01
N SER A 46 -16.19 -64.51 -16.04
CA SER A 46 -16.20 -64.94 -14.62
C SER A 46 -17.32 -64.27 -13.82
N SER A 47 -18.06 -65.04 -13.01
CA SER A 47 -19.38 -64.63 -12.52
C SER A 47 -19.56 -64.77 -10.99
N THR A 48 -20.47 -63.96 -10.44
CA THR A 48 -21.24 -64.27 -9.22
C THR A 48 -22.57 -63.51 -9.29
N VAL A 49 -23.67 -64.15 -8.93
CA VAL A 49 -25.04 -63.61 -9.06
C VAL A 49 -25.76 -63.68 -7.71
N TYR A 50 -26.47 -62.62 -7.33
CA TYR A 50 -27.68 -62.74 -6.51
C TYR A 50 -28.66 -61.57 -6.77
N SER A 51 -29.93 -61.80 -6.45
CA SER A 51 -31.07 -60.88 -6.66
C SER A 51 -32.06 -60.99 -5.48
N THR A 52 -33.23 -60.35 -5.61
CA THR A 52 -34.52 -60.71 -4.96
C THR A 52 -34.99 -59.87 -3.73
N THR A 53 -35.99 -59.00 -4.00
CA THR A 53 -37.15 -58.58 -3.15
C THR A 53 -37.05 -57.71 -1.88
N LEU A 54 -38.10 -56.88 -1.71
CA LEU A 54 -38.75 -56.39 -0.48
C LEU A 54 -40.30 -56.22 -0.79
N PRO A 55 -41.23 -55.96 0.16
CA PRO A 55 -42.47 -56.77 0.30
C PRO A 55 -43.85 -56.10 -0.04
N PRO A 56 -45.01 -56.81 0.04
CA PRO A 56 -46.27 -56.44 -0.63
C PRO A 56 -47.58 -56.35 0.24
N LYS A 57 -48.72 -56.09 -0.45
CA LYS A 57 -50.17 -56.30 -0.07
C LYS A 57 -50.84 -55.27 0.88
N PRO A 58 -52.21 -55.21 1.03
CA PRO A 58 -53.29 -56.10 0.53
C PRO A 58 -54.37 -55.42 -0.38
N THR A 59 -55.60 -55.98 -0.48
CA THR A 59 -56.53 -55.83 -1.63
C THR A 59 -58.06 -55.99 -1.37
N ARG A 60 -58.91 -55.26 -2.15
CA ARG A 60 -60.33 -55.53 -2.59
C ARG A 60 -61.57 -55.35 -1.64
N HIS A 61 -62.49 -54.45 -2.06
CA HIS A 61 -63.99 -54.58 -2.24
C HIS A 61 -64.96 -55.01 -1.08
N PRO A 62 -66.32 -54.90 -1.20
CA PRO A 62 -67.17 -53.72 -1.50
C PRO A 62 -68.50 -53.64 -0.64
N GLU A 63 -69.52 -52.88 -1.11
CA GLU A 63 -70.95 -52.81 -0.68
C GLU A 63 -71.33 -51.93 0.55
N GLY A 64 -72.57 -51.39 0.56
CA GLY A 64 -73.09 -50.43 1.56
C GLY A 64 -74.05 -49.40 0.94
N PHE A 65 -75.24 -49.18 1.52
CA PHE A 65 -76.40 -48.61 0.80
C PHE A 65 -77.52 -48.13 1.78
N LEU A 66 -78.17 -46.98 1.49
CA LEU A 66 -79.35 -46.38 2.16
C LEU A 66 -79.15 -45.85 3.61
N ASP A 67 -79.89 -44.86 4.15
CA ASP A 67 -80.94 -43.98 3.59
C ASP A 67 -81.08 -42.61 4.35
N ALA A 68 -81.92 -41.73 3.80
CA ALA A 68 -82.79 -40.72 4.44
C ALA A 68 -82.26 -39.40 5.09
N ALA A 69 -82.95 -38.33 4.66
CA ALA A 69 -83.45 -37.15 5.42
C ALA A 69 -82.71 -35.77 5.37
N ASP A 70 -83.54 -34.77 5.03
CA ASP A 70 -83.53 -33.31 5.25
C ASP A 70 -82.34 -32.42 4.83
N ALA A 71 -82.61 -31.72 3.72
CA ALA A 71 -81.99 -30.47 3.27
C ALA A 71 -82.88 -29.26 3.71
N PRO A 72 -82.66 -27.98 3.30
CA PRO A 72 -81.62 -27.46 2.41
C PRO A 72 -80.96 -26.12 2.81
N SER A 73 -79.73 -25.88 2.35
CA SER A 73 -79.28 -24.53 2.02
C SER A 73 -78.11 -24.48 1.01
N ARG A 74 -78.37 -23.89 -0.17
CA ARG A 74 -77.42 -23.33 -1.14
C ARG A 74 -76.29 -24.24 -1.69
N HIS A 75 -76.64 -24.96 -2.75
CA HIS A 75 -75.83 -25.37 -3.93
C HIS A 75 -74.36 -24.89 -3.98
N MET A 76 -73.37 -25.80 -3.94
CA MET A 76 -72.84 -26.64 -5.06
C MET A 76 -71.77 -25.93 -5.92
N ALA A 77 -70.66 -26.55 -6.32
CA ALA A 77 -70.15 -27.91 -6.04
C ALA A 77 -68.61 -27.98 -6.12
N THR A 78 -68.02 -29.05 -5.57
CA THR A 78 -66.58 -29.33 -5.57
C THR A 78 -66.22 -30.57 -6.39
N ASP A 79 -65.02 -30.53 -6.99
CA ASP A 79 -64.24 -31.64 -7.57
C ASP A 79 -64.80 -32.46 -8.75
N GLY A 80 -63.88 -33.00 -9.57
CA GLY A 80 -64.25 -33.91 -10.68
C GLY A 80 -63.33 -33.93 -11.92
N ALA A 81 -62.14 -33.33 -11.89
CA ALA A 81 -61.28 -33.17 -13.07
C ALA A 81 -60.59 -34.48 -13.56
N ARG A 82 -61.35 -35.40 -14.17
CA ARG A 82 -60.79 -36.32 -15.17
C ARG A 82 -60.63 -35.59 -16.51
N GLY A 83 -59.53 -35.85 -17.21
CA GLY A 83 -59.10 -35.05 -18.35
C GLY A 83 -60.07 -35.04 -19.55
N ARG A 84 -60.12 -33.88 -20.22
CA ARG A 84 -60.58 -33.71 -21.61
C ARG A 84 -59.70 -32.67 -22.30
N LEU A 85 -59.62 -32.74 -23.63
CA LEU A 85 -58.61 -32.04 -24.45
C LEU A 85 -58.87 -30.52 -24.55
N PRO A 86 -57.84 -29.65 -24.62
CA PRO A 86 -58.02 -28.21 -24.81
C PRO A 86 -58.14 -27.82 -26.30
N ASP A 87 -59.39 -27.56 -26.71
CA ASP A 87 -59.88 -26.47 -27.57
C ASP A 87 -58.96 -25.80 -28.64
N GLU A 88 -59.46 -25.67 -29.87
CA GLU A 88 -58.79 -24.97 -30.99
C GLU A 88 -58.67 -23.44 -30.81
N ASN A 89 -59.50 -22.81 -29.98
CA ASN A 89 -59.58 -21.35 -29.83
C ASN A 89 -58.25 -20.64 -29.49
N ALA A 90 -57.24 -21.36 -29.01
CA ALA A 90 -55.90 -20.82 -28.74
C ALA A 90 -55.18 -20.31 -30.00
N LYS A 91 -55.34 -20.99 -31.14
CA LYS A 91 -54.62 -20.63 -32.40
C LYS A 91 -55.17 -19.35 -33.02
N THR A 92 -56.49 -19.23 -33.10
CA THR A 92 -57.18 -18.06 -33.68
C THR A 92 -56.76 -16.76 -32.99
N ARG A 93 -56.67 -16.78 -31.65
CA ARG A 93 -56.24 -15.63 -30.84
C ARG A 93 -54.79 -15.21 -31.09
N LEU A 94 -53.90 -16.15 -31.43
CA LEU A 94 -52.51 -15.83 -31.72
C LEU A 94 -52.35 -15.11 -33.07
N ASN A 95 -53.09 -15.54 -34.09
CA ASN A 95 -53.06 -14.91 -35.41
C ASN A 95 -53.60 -13.48 -35.36
N THR A 96 -54.77 -13.26 -34.73
CA THR A 96 -55.33 -11.89 -34.57
C THR A 96 -54.43 -10.95 -33.77
N TRP A 97 -53.53 -11.48 -32.93
CA TRP A 97 -52.51 -10.68 -32.24
C TRP A 97 -51.30 -10.38 -33.15
N LEU A 98 -50.85 -11.34 -33.96
CA LEU A 98 -49.77 -11.13 -34.93
C LEU A 98 -50.15 -10.14 -36.04
N ASP A 99 -51.37 -10.24 -36.57
CA ASP A 99 -51.91 -9.34 -37.59
C ASP A 99 -52.11 -7.89 -37.08
N GLY A 100 -52.04 -7.68 -35.75
CA GLY A 100 -52.12 -6.37 -35.09
C GLY A 100 -50.78 -5.66 -34.88
N ILE A 101 -49.66 -6.21 -35.39
CA ILE A 101 -48.33 -5.60 -35.26
C ILE A 101 -47.99 -4.81 -36.52
N ASP A 102 -48.24 -3.50 -36.50
CA ASP A 102 -47.82 -2.59 -37.58
C ASP A 102 -46.31 -2.71 -37.87
N SER A 103 -45.97 -2.84 -39.16
CA SER A 103 -44.58 -2.96 -39.59
C SER A 103 -43.81 -1.66 -39.32
N PRO A 104 -42.65 -1.69 -38.61
CA PRO A 104 -41.92 -0.47 -38.27
C PRO A 104 -41.36 0.23 -39.52
N ASP A 105 -41.39 1.57 -39.54
CA ASP A 105 -40.85 2.35 -40.65
C ASP A 105 -39.31 2.24 -40.73
N TRP A 106 -38.87 1.40 -41.68
CA TRP A 106 -37.47 1.16 -41.98
C TRP A 106 -36.74 2.38 -42.55
N GLN A 107 -37.43 3.37 -43.13
CA GLN A 107 -36.79 4.59 -43.65
C GLN A 107 -36.37 5.50 -42.50
N GLU A 108 -37.23 5.68 -41.50
CA GLU A 108 -36.92 6.44 -40.28
C GLU A 108 -35.74 5.81 -39.51
N LEU A 109 -35.69 4.48 -39.43
CA LEU A 109 -34.55 3.73 -38.85
C LEU A 109 -33.27 3.88 -39.68
N ALA A 110 -33.35 3.79 -41.01
CA ALA A 110 -32.21 4.00 -41.91
C ALA A 110 -31.65 5.43 -41.84
N ARG A 111 -32.50 6.43 -41.58
CA ARG A 111 -32.13 7.84 -41.41
C ARG A 111 -31.45 8.08 -40.06
N LYS A 112 -31.98 7.49 -38.98
CA LYS A 112 -31.39 7.53 -37.63
C LYS A 112 -30.03 6.83 -37.57
N THR A 113 -29.87 5.67 -38.21
CA THR A 113 -28.57 4.97 -38.27
C THR A 113 -27.51 5.74 -39.07
N LYS A 114 -27.82 6.22 -40.29
CA LYS A 114 -26.88 7.02 -41.10
C LYS A 114 -26.37 8.27 -40.34
N THR A 115 -27.26 9.00 -39.67
CA THR A 115 -26.90 10.20 -38.88
C THR A 115 -26.17 9.88 -37.57
N GLY A 116 -26.36 8.68 -37.01
CA GLY A 116 -25.54 8.14 -35.92
C GLY A 116 -24.10 7.85 -36.38
N THR A 117 -23.94 7.07 -37.46
CA THR A 117 -22.61 6.71 -38.01
C THR A 117 -21.79 7.94 -38.39
N ALA A 118 -22.40 8.96 -38.99
CA ALA A 118 -21.73 10.23 -39.30
C ALA A 118 -21.20 10.95 -38.04
N ARG A 119 -21.99 10.98 -36.96
CA ARG A 119 -21.58 11.54 -35.65
C ARG A 119 -20.41 10.76 -35.04
N THR A 120 -20.42 9.43 -35.13
CA THR A 120 -19.34 8.57 -34.64
C THR A 120 -18.03 8.78 -35.40
N ILE A 121 -18.08 8.95 -36.73
CA ILE A 121 -16.88 9.24 -37.53
C ILE A 121 -16.32 10.64 -37.19
N ALA A 122 -17.19 11.63 -36.96
CA ALA A 122 -16.76 12.96 -36.53
C ALA A 122 -16.07 12.94 -35.17
N SER A 123 -16.66 12.28 -34.15
CA SER A 123 -16.06 12.20 -32.81
C SER A 123 -14.75 11.40 -32.78
N GLN A 124 -14.62 10.36 -33.61
CA GLN A 124 -13.34 9.64 -33.76
C GLN A 124 -12.23 10.51 -34.39
N ARG A 125 -12.56 11.36 -35.38
CA ARG A 125 -11.61 12.32 -35.97
C ARG A 125 -11.19 13.40 -34.97
N GLU A 126 -12.10 13.88 -34.13
CA GLU A 126 -11.75 14.83 -33.10
C GLU A 126 -10.89 14.19 -31.99
N ALA A 127 -11.22 12.96 -31.57
CA ALA A 127 -10.44 12.20 -30.61
C ALA A 127 -9.02 11.86 -31.13
N SER A 128 -8.85 11.56 -32.42
CA SER A 128 -7.52 11.33 -33.01
C SER A 128 -6.70 12.62 -33.08
N ARG A 129 -7.33 13.76 -33.42
CA ARG A 129 -6.69 15.08 -33.38
C ARG A 129 -6.21 15.46 -31.97
N ARG A 130 -7.10 15.37 -30.96
CA ARG A 130 -6.74 15.62 -29.55
C ARG A 130 -5.60 14.70 -29.07
N ARG A 131 -5.56 13.44 -29.52
CA ARG A 131 -4.45 12.50 -29.25
C ARG A 131 -3.14 12.88 -29.94
N ALA A 132 -3.18 13.47 -31.14
CA ALA A 132 -2.00 13.98 -31.83
C ALA A 132 -1.44 15.23 -31.14
N GLU A 133 -2.31 16.17 -30.76
CA GLU A 133 -1.95 17.40 -30.04
C GLU A 133 -1.36 17.08 -28.64
N ALA A 134 -1.94 16.11 -27.92
CA ALA A 134 -1.37 15.61 -26.66
C ALA A 134 0.02 14.96 -26.85
N ARG A 135 0.23 14.20 -27.93
CA ARG A 135 1.53 13.61 -28.27
C ARG A 135 2.58 14.66 -28.68
N ALA A 136 2.17 15.79 -29.26
CA ALA A 136 3.06 16.91 -29.55
C ALA A 136 3.54 17.56 -28.24
N LYS A 137 2.60 17.96 -27.35
CA LYS A 137 2.92 18.54 -26.04
C LYS A 137 3.79 17.63 -25.17
N ALA A 138 3.50 16.33 -25.15
CA ALA A 138 4.31 15.35 -24.41
C ALA A 138 5.73 15.15 -24.99
N ARG A 139 5.97 15.48 -26.26
CA ARG A 139 7.34 15.53 -26.84
C ARG A 139 8.05 16.80 -26.43
N GLU A 140 7.39 17.94 -26.56
CA GLU A 140 7.89 19.26 -26.19
C GLU A 140 8.29 19.34 -24.71
N GLU A 141 7.41 18.87 -23.82
CA GLU A 141 7.67 18.75 -22.38
C GLU A 141 8.85 17.79 -22.10
N LYS A 142 8.96 16.67 -22.82
CA LYS A 142 10.08 15.74 -22.65
C LYS A 142 11.40 16.30 -23.17
N SER A 143 11.41 17.12 -24.22
CA SER A 143 12.62 17.86 -24.63
C SER A 143 13.00 18.93 -23.62
N ARG A 144 12.03 19.63 -23.04
CA ARG A 144 12.28 20.62 -21.98
C ARG A 144 12.85 19.96 -20.72
N GLN A 145 12.24 18.86 -20.24
CA GLN A 145 12.75 18.08 -19.11
C GLN A 145 14.15 17.47 -19.38
N ARG A 146 14.53 17.27 -20.65
CA ARG A 146 15.89 16.87 -21.01
C ARG A 146 16.86 18.05 -20.89
N ALA A 147 16.53 19.21 -21.45
CA ALA A 147 17.36 20.41 -21.34
C ALA A 147 17.52 20.88 -19.88
N GLU A 148 16.46 20.79 -19.07
CA GLU A 148 16.51 21.08 -17.62
C GLU A 148 17.45 20.12 -16.86
N ARG A 149 17.59 18.85 -17.30
CA ARG A 149 18.57 17.91 -16.74
C ARG A 149 19.98 18.19 -17.21
N GLU A 150 20.19 18.39 -18.50
CA GLU A 150 21.50 18.66 -19.08
C GLU A 150 22.10 19.98 -18.51
N ALA A 151 21.25 20.97 -18.21
CA ALA A 151 21.64 22.18 -17.49
C ALA A 151 21.95 21.93 -16.00
N ALA A 152 21.20 21.07 -15.32
CA ALA A 152 21.46 20.71 -13.92
C ALA A 152 22.75 19.89 -13.77
N GLU A 153 22.99 18.93 -14.67
CA GLU A 153 24.21 18.12 -14.73
C GLU A 153 25.45 18.98 -15.01
N ALA A 154 25.32 20.02 -15.86
CA ALA A 154 26.37 21.01 -16.08
C ALA A 154 26.65 21.87 -14.82
N ALA A 155 25.60 22.38 -14.17
CA ALA A 155 25.74 23.19 -12.94
C ALA A 155 26.33 22.39 -11.76
N GLU A 156 25.96 21.11 -11.62
CA GLU A 156 26.59 20.21 -10.63
C GLU A 156 28.06 19.94 -10.97
N ALA A 157 28.43 19.83 -12.25
CA ALA A 157 29.82 19.67 -12.67
C ALA A 157 30.66 20.92 -12.35
N GLU A 158 30.19 22.12 -12.67
CA GLU A 158 30.87 23.38 -12.35
C GLU A 158 31.05 23.54 -10.82
N ALA A 159 29.98 23.37 -10.04
CA ALA A 159 30.04 23.41 -8.58
C ALA A 159 30.96 22.32 -7.97
N SER A 160 31.14 21.17 -8.66
CA SER A 160 32.09 20.14 -8.22
C SER A 160 33.55 20.56 -8.45
N ALA A 161 33.83 21.27 -9.55
CA ALA A 161 35.17 21.76 -9.87
C ALA A 161 35.58 22.92 -8.95
N GLU A 162 34.66 23.80 -8.57
CA GLU A 162 34.91 24.84 -7.56
C GLU A 162 35.22 24.25 -6.19
N ARG A 163 34.46 23.23 -5.76
CA ARG A 163 34.73 22.52 -4.50
C ARG A 163 36.08 21.79 -4.50
N GLN A 164 36.51 21.25 -5.63
CA GLN A 164 37.85 20.65 -5.77
C GLN A 164 38.94 21.71 -5.59
N ARG A 165 38.85 22.85 -6.29
CA ARG A 165 39.81 23.97 -6.13
C ARG A 165 39.90 24.47 -4.69
N ALA A 166 38.75 24.65 -4.02
CA ALA A 166 38.72 25.07 -2.62
C ALA A 166 39.31 24.02 -1.66
N ALA A 167 39.15 22.72 -1.97
CA ALA A 167 39.77 21.65 -1.19
C ALA A 167 41.29 21.58 -1.40
N ASP A 168 41.77 21.77 -2.64
CA ASP A 168 43.20 21.83 -2.97
C ASP A 168 43.89 23.04 -2.29
N GLU A 169 43.22 24.19 -2.28
CA GLU A 169 43.68 25.41 -1.59
C GLU A 169 43.70 25.23 -0.07
N ALA A 170 42.66 24.64 0.53
CA ALA A 170 42.63 24.32 1.96
C ALA A 170 43.72 23.29 2.35
N ALA A 171 43.97 22.28 1.51
CA ALA A 171 45.04 21.31 1.72
C ALA A 171 46.44 21.97 1.64
N ARG A 172 46.63 22.93 0.73
CA ARG A 172 47.86 23.73 0.67
C ARG A 172 48.06 24.56 1.94
N LEU A 173 47.03 25.28 2.40
CA LEU A 173 47.11 26.10 3.62
C LEU A 173 47.38 25.23 4.86
N ALA A 174 46.81 24.02 4.94
CA ALA A 174 47.12 23.06 6.00
C ALA A 174 48.59 22.61 5.97
N ALA A 175 49.16 22.34 4.78
CA ALA A 175 50.57 21.97 4.63
C ALA A 175 51.53 23.13 4.97
N GLU A 176 51.17 24.38 4.62
CA GLU A 176 51.92 25.58 5.03
C GLU A 176 51.85 25.80 6.56
N ALA A 177 50.70 25.52 7.19
CA ALA A 177 50.54 25.57 8.65
C ALA A 177 51.33 24.45 9.38
N GLU A 178 51.35 23.22 8.87
CA GLU A 178 52.20 22.15 9.42
C GLU A 178 53.69 22.48 9.29
N ALA A 179 54.12 23.09 8.18
CA ALA A 179 55.49 23.54 8.01
C ALA A 179 55.86 24.64 9.02
N ALA A 180 54.96 25.59 9.27
CA ALA A 180 55.13 26.62 10.29
C ALA A 180 55.19 26.02 11.72
N GLN A 181 54.36 25.02 12.04
CA GLN A 181 54.42 24.32 13.32
C GLN A 181 55.75 23.59 13.53
N ARG A 182 56.24 22.84 12.53
CA ARG A 182 57.55 22.16 12.62
C ARG A 182 58.70 23.16 12.76
N ALA A 183 58.65 24.29 12.05
CA ALA A 183 59.63 25.37 12.20
C ALA A 183 59.58 26.01 13.62
N ALA A 184 58.40 26.13 14.22
CA ALA A 184 58.23 26.59 15.59
C ALA A 184 58.74 25.55 16.62
N GLU A 185 58.51 24.25 16.40
CA GLU A 185 59.09 23.18 17.22
C GLU A 185 60.63 23.15 17.14
N GLU A 186 61.21 23.32 15.95
CA GLU A 186 62.66 23.46 15.80
C GLU A 186 63.22 24.74 16.43
N ALA A 187 62.44 25.82 16.48
CA ALA A 187 62.81 27.05 17.17
C ALA A 187 62.73 26.88 18.70
N ALA A 188 61.69 26.19 19.21
CA ALA A 188 61.56 25.84 20.62
C ALA A 188 62.66 24.88 21.09
N ALA A 189 63.04 23.91 20.26
CA ALA A 189 64.18 23.02 20.49
C ALA A 189 65.52 23.77 20.53
N ARG A 190 65.68 24.80 19.68
CA ARG A 190 66.84 25.72 19.74
C ARG A 190 66.81 26.61 20.99
N ALA A 191 65.64 27.06 21.44
CA ALA A 191 65.49 27.80 22.68
C ALA A 191 65.81 26.94 23.92
N THR A 192 65.45 25.65 23.93
CA THR A 192 65.77 24.74 25.05
C THR A 192 67.27 24.48 25.21
N ALA A 193 68.10 24.79 24.21
CA ALA A 193 69.56 24.73 24.32
C ALA A 193 70.18 25.96 25.04
N SER A 194 69.40 27.03 25.28
CA SER A 194 69.87 28.27 25.92
C SER A 194 69.21 28.47 27.30
N SER A 195 69.66 27.69 28.29
CA SER A 195 69.24 27.84 29.69
C SER A 195 69.70 29.17 30.29
N ASN A 196 68.88 30.23 30.16
CA ASN A 196 68.76 31.35 31.11
C ASN A 196 67.64 32.32 30.66
N ASP A 197 66.38 31.91 30.80
CA ASP A 197 65.32 32.78 31.35
C ASP A 197 64.01 31.99 31.56
N LEU A 198 63.77 31.48 32.77
CA LEU A 198 62.54 30.76 33.09
C LEU A 198 61.40 31.70 33.50
N GLU A 199 61.75 32.90 33.98
CA GLU A 199 60.80 33.89 34.51
C GLU A 199 60.13 34.67 33.37
N SER A 200 60.90 35.21 32.42
CA SER A 200 60.33 35.85 31.23
C SER A 200 59.64 34.85 30.29
N LEU A 201 59.99 33.56 30.29
CA LEU A 201 59.20 32.54 29.57
C LEU A 201 57.82 32.31 30.21
N VAL A 202 57.70 32.37 31.54
CA VAL A 202 56.39 32.30 32.23
C VAL A 202 55.58 33.58 32.00
N GLU A 203 56.24 34.74 31.98
CA GLU A 203 55.57 36.02 31.70
C GLU A 203 55.11 36.11 30.24
N ASN A 204 55.97 35.79 29.26
CA ASN A 204 55.59 35.68 27.85
C ASN A 204 54.53 34.60 27.60
N ALA A 205 54.55 33.47 28.30
CA ALA A 205 53.49 32.46 28.17
C ALA A 205 52.16 32.93 28.78
N ARG A 206 52.20 33.73 29.86
CA ARG A 206 51.02 34.34 30.45
C ARG A 206 50.45 35.45 29.56
N GLU A 207 51.30 36.30 28.98
CA GLU A 207 50.90 37.27 27.97
C GLU A 207 50.35 36.56 26.72
N ALA A 208 51.01 35.53 26.17
CA ALA A 208 50.50 34.79 25.02
C ALA A 208 49.17 34.05 25.28
N ILE A 209 48.88 33.65 26.53
CA ILE A 209 47.56 33.10 26.92
C ILE A 209 46.51 34.20 27.08
N VAL A 210 46.90 35.39 27.56
CA VAL A 210 46.02 36.57 27.59
C VAL A 210 45.74 37.08 26.18
N ASP A 211 46.75 37.24 25.33
CA ASP A 211 46.65 37.64 23.92
C ASP A 211 45.83 36.61 23.13
N ALA A 212 46.03 35.30 23.33
CA ALA A 212 45.18 34.26 22.74
C ALA A 212 43.72 34.24 23.26
N ALA A 213 43.43 34.93 24.37
CA ALA A 213 42.08 35.15 24.91
C ALA A 213 41.52 36.55 24.58
N GLU A 214 42.38 37.53 24.31
CA GLU A 214 42.04 38.89 23.88
C GLU A 214 41.95 39.03 22.36
N VAL A 215 42.53 38.11 21.58
CA VAL A 215 42.17 37.87 20.17
C VAL A 215 40.66 37.67 20.14
N PRO A 216 39.89 38.66 19.67
CA PRO A 216 38.48 38.47 19.50
C PRO A 216 38.35 37.64 18.23
N ARG A 217 38.21 36.32 18.40
CA ARG A 217 37.55 35.50 17.39
C ARG A 217 36.10 35.98 17.32
N THR A 218 35.91 37.11 16.66
CA THR A 218 34.61 37.64 16.30
C THR A 218 33.84 36.50 15.66
N ALA A 219 32.53 36.41 15.94
CA ALA A 219 31.71 35.34 15.37
C ALA A 219 31.87 35.26 13.84
N GLU A 220 32.13 36.41 13.21
CA GLU A 220 32.60 36.64 11.84
C GLU A 220 33.77 35.75 11.36
N GLN A 221 34.87 35.61 12.10
CA GLN A 221 35.98 34.74 11.68
C GLN A 221 35.61 33.26 11.71
N LEU A 222 34.80 32.83 12.69
CA LEU A 222 34.26 31.47 12.77
C LEU A 222 33.11 31.22 11.77
N ARG A 223 32.39 32.28 11.35
CA ARG A 223 31.42 32.24 10.25
C ARG A 223 32.14 31.98 8.93
N ASN A 224 33.22 32.70 8.64
CA ASN A 224 33.96 32.59 7.37
C ASN A 224 34.67 31.25 7.14
N THR A 225 34.85 30.40 8.17
CA THR A 225 35.36 29.03 8.00
C THR A 225 34.27 27.99 7.70
N SER A 226 32.98 28.37 7.71
CA SER A 226 31.85 27.50 7.44
C SER A 226 31.30 27.77 6.03
N PRO A 227 31.26 26.79 5.09
CA PRO A 227 30.79 27.03 3.72
C PRO A 227 29.29 27.36 3.54
N PHE A 228 28.55 27.68 4.61
CA PHE A 228 27.08 27.59 4.59
C PHE A 228 26.30 28.54 5.53
N TRP A 229 26.85 29.71 5.88
CA TRP A 229 26.07 30.79 6.52
C TRP A 229 26.31 32.15 5.88
N VAL A 230 25.21 32.88 5.67
CA VAL A 230 25.16 34.23 5.08
C VAL A 230 24.32 35.11 6.00
N ASP A 231 24.85 36.30 6.30
CA ASP A 231 24.26 37.41 7.05
C ASP A 231 23.81 37.17 8.51
N ASP A 232 23.71 38.25 9.28
CA ASP A 232 23.32 38.26 10.71
C ASP A 232 21.79 38.11 10.92
N GLU A 233 21.03 37.78 9.87
CA GLU A 233 19.59 37.48 9.96
C GLU A 233 19.34 35.97 10.11
N GLY A 234 18.73 35.57 11.23
CA GLY A 234 18.45 34.15 11.54
C GLY A 234 17.59 33.42 10.49
N PRO A 235 17.65 32.07 10.46
CA PRO A 235 17.13 31.25 9.37
C PRO A 235 15.65 31.52 9.07
N ILE A 236 15.38 31.86 7.80
CA ILE A 236 14.06 32.22 7.23
C ILE A 236 12.95 31.20 7.57
N TYR A 237 13.32 29.94 7.77
CA TYR A 237 12.48 28.82 8.13
C TYR A 237 13.27 27.82 8.99
N VAL A 238 12.72 27.44 10.14
CA VAL A 238 13.23 26.31 10.95
C VAL A 238 12.23 25.16 10.85
N PRO A 239 12.61 23.98 10.33
CA PRO A 239 11.69 22.84 10.24
C PRO A 239 11.32 22.30 11.62
N PRO A 240 10.04 21.97 11.90
CA PRO A 240 9.62 21.29 13.13
C PRO A 240 9.92 19.78 13.10
N TYR A 241 11.03 19.39 12.46
CA TYR A 241 11.50 18.01 12.24
C TYR A 241 12.98 18.02 11.79
N ASN A 242 13.70 16.91 11.96
CA ASN A 242 15.10 16.81 11.56
C ASN A 242 15.27 16.93 10.03
N LEU A 243 16.27 17.69 9.57
CA LEU A 243 16.63 17.67 8.15
C LEU A 243 17.25 16.31 7.77
N PRO A 244 17.07 15.82 6.53
CA PRO A 244 17.84 14.67 6.03
C PRO A 244 19.33 15.00 6.08
N SER A 245 20.17 14.08 6.55
CA SER A 245 21.61 14.32 6.63
C SER A 245 22.23 14.40 5.24
N SER A 246 22.99 15.47 4.97
CA SER A 246 23.77 15.69 3.76
C SER A 246 25.04 14.85 3.69
N ASP A 247 25.49 14.29 4.82
CA ASP A 247 26.73 13.50 4.93
C ASP A 247 26.76 12.32 3.93
N PRO A 248 27.91 12.02 3.30
CA PRO A 248 28.03 10.82 2.48
C PRO A 248 27.74 9.55 3.32
N ASP A 249 27.17 8.52 2.68
CA ASP A 249 27.01 7.24 3.37
C ASP A 249 28.39 6.64 3.72
N PRO A 250 28.54 6.02 4.89
CA PRO A 250 29.81 5.47 5.35
C PRO A 250 30.27 4.30 4.46
N PRO A 251 31.55 3.89 4.51
CA PRO A 251 32.01 2.70 3.79
C PRO A 251 31.21 1.44 4.15
N GLU A 252 31.00 0.55 3.17
CA GLU A 252 30.39 -0.77 3.39
C GLU A 252 31.27 -1.63 4.32
N HIS A 253 30.66 -2.23 5.33
CA HIS A 253 31.31 -3.18 6.24
C HIS A 253 30.70 -4.58 6.11
N ARG A 254 31.41 -5.62 6.57
CA ARG A 254 30.88 -7.00 6.59
C ARG A 254 29.56 -7.12 7.36
N SER A 255 29.37 -6.30 8.40
CA SER A 255 28.12 -6.17 9.16
C SER A 255 26.94 -5.63 8.34
N ASP A 256 27.18 -4.82 7.31
CA ASP A 256 26.12 -4.38 6.38
C ASP A 256 25.66 -5.49 5.46
N LEU A 257 26.57 -6.37 5.04
CA LEU A 257 26.23 -7.56 4.25
C LEU A 257 25.44 -8.56 5.12
N MET A 258 25.90 -8.80 6.35
CA MET A 258 25.17 -9.64 7.32
C MET A 258 23.77 -9.08 7.60
N ARG A 259 23.61 -7.76 7.79
CA ARG A 259 22.28 -7.14 7.94
C ARG A 259 21.39 -7.41 6.74
N ARG A 260 21.87 -7.14 5.51
CA ARG A 260 21.09 -7.35 4.28
C ARG A 260 20.64 -8.81 4.14
N ILE A 261 21.52 -9.77 4.43
CA ILE A 261 21.19 -11.21 4.39
C ILE A 261 20.14 -11.54 5.47
N ILE A 262 20.37 -11.17 6.73
CA ILE A 262 19.46 -11.47 7.85
C ILE A 262 18.07 -10.84 7.60
N VAL A 263 18.02 -9.56 7.19
CA VAL A 263 16.75 -8.88 6.86
C VAL A 263 16.04 -9.56 5.70
N SER A 264 16.76 -9.97 4.65
CA SER A 264 16.16 -10.67 3.51
C SER A 264 15.60 -12.05 3.89
N VAL A 265 16.33 -12.83 4.67
CA VAL A 265 15.89 -14.15 5.16
C VAL A 265 14.69 -14.01 6.10
N VAL A 266 14.73 -13.06 7.05
CA VAL A 266 13.62 -12.81 7.98
C VAL A 266 12.40 -12.25 7.26
N ALA A 267 12.57 -11.37 6.26
CA ALA A 267 11.46 -10.89 5.43
C ALA A 267 10.81 -12.02 4.60
N ALA A 268 11.61 -12.89 4.00
CA ALA A 268 11.10 -14.06 3.26
C ALA A 268 10.38 -15.05 4.18
N ALA A 269 10.92 -15.32 5.37
CA ALA A 269 10.26 -16.14 6.39
C ALA A 269 8.95 -15.50 6.89
N SER A 270 8.94 -14.19 7.11
CA SER A 270 7.75 -13.42 7.50
C SER A 270 6.66 -13.47 6.43
N LEU A 271 7.04 -13.36 5.15
CA LEU A 271 6.14 -13.49 4.02
C LEU A 271 5.52 -14.89 3.95
N PHE A 272 6.34 -15.94 4.03
CA PHE A 272 5.87 -17.33 3.99
C PHE A 272 4.95 -17.67 5.17
N LEU A 273 5.40 -17.39 6.41
CA LEU A 273 4.62 -17.66 7.63
C LEU A 273 3.36 -16.78 7.71
N GLY A 274 3.42 -15.56 7.20
CA GLY A 274 2.29 -14.64 7.10
C GLY A 274 1.20 -15.14 6.16
N PHE A 275 1.58 -15.57 4.95
CA PHE A 275 0.64 -16.19 3.99
C PHE A 275 0.11 -17.54 4.48
N MET A 276 0.90 -18.31 5.23
CA MET A 276 0.43 -19.52 5.94
C MET A 276 -0.61 -19.18 7.01
N GLY A 277 -0.40 -18.14 7.82
CA GLY A 277 -1.36 -17.65 8.82
C GLY A 277 -2.65 -17.09 8.20
N LEU A 278 -2.58 -16.55 6.98
CA LEU A 278 -3.72 -16.16 6.16
C LEU A 278 -4.42 -17.35 5.46
N GLY A 279 -3.95 -18.58 5.64
CA GLY A 279 -4.56 -19.78 5.05
C GLY A 279 -4.27 -19.98 3.56
N TRP A 280 -3.33 -19.25 2.96
CA TRP A 280 -3.05 -19.31 1.51
C TRP A 280 -2.55 -20.69 1.04
N PHE A 281 -1.84 -21.40 1.93
CA PHE A 281 -1.39 -22.79 1.71
C PHE A 281 -2.39 -23.83 2.27
N GLY A 282 -3.62 -23.41 2.58
CA GLY A 282 -4.69 -24.26 3.12
C GLY A 282 -4.87 -24.21 4.64
N GLY A 283 -5.95 -24.87 5.08
CA GLY A 283 -6.44 -24.82 6.44
C GLY A 283 -7.13 -23.49 6.78
N SER A 284 -7.39 -23.27 8.08
CA SER A 284 -8.14 -22.11 8.57
C SER A 284 -7.36 -20.80 8.55
N THR A 285 -8.07 -19.68 8.50
CA THR A 285 -7.52 -18.36 8.82
C THR A 285 -7.61 -18.11 10.33
N ALA A 286 -7.08 -16.98 10.82
CA ALA A 286 -7.37 -16.47 12.17
C ALA A 286 -8.87 -16.31 12.47
N HIS A 287 -9.72 -16.29 11.44
CA HIS A 287 -11.16 -16.09 11.55
C HIS A 287 -11.97 -17.39 11.39
N SER A 288 -11.57 -18.26 10.45
CA SER A 288 -12.25 -19.54 10.14
C SER A 288 -11.69 -20.74 10.91
N ALA A 289 -10.89 -20.51 11.95
CA ALA A 289 -10.43 -21.57 12.84
C ALA A 289 -11.58 -22.16 13.66
N ALA A 290 -11.55 -23.46 13.91
CA ALA A 290 -12.43 -24.07 14.90
C ALA A 290 -12.21 -23.39 16.26
N HIS A 291 -13.29 -22.93 16.89
CA HIS A 291 -13.26 -22.12 18.13
C HIS A 291 -12.45 -20.81 18.00
N SER A 292 -12.42 -20.21 16.80
CA SER A 292 -11.90 -18.86 16.54
C SER A 292 -12.33 -17.86 17.61
N ALA A 293 -11.37 -17.03 18.04
CA ALA A 293 -11.62 -15.94 18.97
C ALA A 293 -11.79 -14.58 18.29
N TYR A 294 -11.51 -14.49 16.98
CA TYR A 294 -11.34 -13.23 16.25
C TYR A 294 -12.51 -12.92 15.31
N GLY A 295 -13.68 -13.52 15.58
CA GLY A 295 -14.96 -13.11 15.00
C GLY A 295 -15.43 -11.77 15.57
N PRO A 296 -16.12 -10.91 14.79
CA PRO A 296 -16.61 -9.61 15.27
C PRO A 296 -17.56 -9.72 16.46
N GLU A 297 -18.21 -10.87 16.66
CA GLU A 297 -19.14 -11.16 17.74
C GLU A 297 -18.47 -11.33 19.12
N ASN A 298 -17.13 -11.44 19.18
CA ASN A 298 -16.38 -11.64 20.42
C ASN A 298 -15.98 -10.31 21.10
N ALA A 299 -16.00 -9.19 20.37
CA ALA A 299 -15.63 -7.88 20.90
C ALA A 299 -16.14 -6.73 20.01
N LEU A 300 -16.66 -5.66 20.62
CA LEU A 300 -17.09 -4.46 19.90
C LEU A 300 -15.96 -3.80 19.09
N LEU A 301 -14.70 -3.98 19.50
CA LEU A 301 -13.50 -3.49 18.81
C LEU A 301 -12.94 -4.46 17.76
N ALA A 302 -13.42 -5.70 17.66
CA ALA A 302 -12.95 -6.64 16.65
C ALA A 302 -13.37 -6.15 15.25
N PRO A 303 -12.42 -5.96 14.31
CA PRO A 303 -12.74 -5.56 12.94
C PRO A 303 -13.29 -6.74 12.14
N ASN A 304 -14.06 -6.43 11.09
CA ASN A 304 -14.53 -7.43 10.14
C ASN A 304 -13.38 -8.28 9.55
N SER A 305 -13.62 -9.55 9.21
CA SER A 305 -12.61 -10.48 8.68
C SER A 305 -11.83 -9.95 7.47
N ASN A 306 -12.49 -9.20 6.58
CA ASN A 306 -11.87 -8.62 5.40
C ASN A 306 -10.76 -7.61 5.71
N SER A 307 -10.73 -7.03 6.92
CA SER A 307 -9.65 -6.14 7.36
C SER A 307 -8.27 -6.80 7.29
N PHE A 308 -8.20 -8.12 7.46
CA PHE A 308 -6.97 -8.90 7.47
C PHE A 308 -6.27 -8.94 6.09
N MET A 309 -6.90 -8.49 5.01
CA MET A 309 -6.24 -8.35 3.70
C MET A 309 -5.02 -7.42 3.75
N ILE A 310 -4.96 -6.47 4.71
CA ILE A 310 -3.80 -5.61 4.93
C ILE A 310 -2.52 -6.38 5.29
N TRP A 311 -2.63 -7.57 5.88
CA TRP A 311 -1.48 -8.41 6.18
C TRP A 311 -0.72 -8.83 4.92
N GLY A 312 -1.43 -9.22 3.86
CA GLY A 312 -0.80 -9.57 2.57
C GLY A 312 -0.04 -8.38 1.98
N ILE A 313 -0.63 -7.18 2.04
CA ILE A 313 0.01 -5.92 1.62
C ILE A 313 1.27 -5.66 2.46
N LEU A 314 1.18 -5.77 3.79
CA LEU A 314 2.29 -5.54 4.72
C LEU A 314 3.47 -6.49 4.46
N PHE A 315 3.22 -7.80 4.33
CA PHE A 315 4.29 -8.76 4.08
C PHE A 315 4.96 -8.57 2.71
N ILE A 316 4.18 -8.28 1.66
CA ILE A 316 4.72 -7.94 0.34
C ILE A 316 5.56 -6.65 0.42
N TRP A 317 5.10 -5.62 1.13
CA TRP A 317 5.84 -4.36 1.27
C TRP A 317 7.15 -4.55 2.08
N ILE A 318 7.15 -5.40 3.11
CA ILE A 318 8.37 -5.78 3.85
C ILE A 318 9.35 -6.59 2.96
N ALA A 319 8.85 -7.44 2.06
CA ALA A 319 9.70 -8.11 1.07
C ALA A 319 10.30 -7.12 0.04
N LEU A 320 9.49 -6.15 -0.45
CA LEU A 320 9.97 -5.07 -1.33
C LEU A 320 11.00 -4.17 -0.62
N TYR A 321 10.83 -3.91 0.68
CA TYR A 321 11.83 -3.23 1.52
C TYR A 321 13.15 -4.00 1.60
N ALA A 322 13.09 -5.31 1.83
CA ALA A 322 14.29 -6.15 1.84
C ALA A 322 15.03 -6.12 0.50
N ILE A 323 14.32 -6.14 -0.63
CA ILE A 323 14.91 -5.94 -1.97
C ILE A 323 15.55 -4.55 -2.09
N PHE A 324 14.87 -3.50 -1.63
CA PHE A 324 15.38 -2.12 -1.69
C PHE A 324 16.70 -1.92 -0.91
N GLN A 325 16.96 -2.67 0.16
CA GLN A 325 18.25 -2.62 0.88
C GLN A 325 19.47 -3.03 0.04
N TRP A 326 19.30 -3.75 -1.07
CA TRP A 326 20.41 -4.17 -1.94
C TRP A 326 20.84 -3.08 -2.94
N HIS A 327 20.01 -2.05 -3.15
CA HIS A 327 20.30 -0.91 -4.01
C HIS A 327 21.60 -0.21 -3.56
N PRO A 328 22.52 0.17 -4.46
CA PRO A 328 23.84 0.68 -4.08
C PRO A 328 23.82 1.80 -3.02
N SER A 329 22.96 2.81 -3.20
CA SER A 329 22.79 3.94 -2.27
C SER A 329 22.08 3.61 -0.94
N GLN A 330 21.88 2.33 -0.61
CA GLN A 330 21.21 1.87 0.62
C GLN A 330 22.06 0.86 1.42
N ARG A 331 23.21 0.44 0.88
CA ARG A 331 23.96 -0.70 1.42
C ARG A 331 24.60 -0.44 2.78
N SER A 332 25.28 0.70 2.93
CA SER A 332 25.95 1.11 4.18
C SER A 332 25.19 2.18 4.96
N SER A 333 24.09 2.71 4.42
CA SER A 333 23.42 3.88 4.99
C SER A 333 23.02 3.70 6.46
N TYR A 334 23.33 4.71 7.28
CA TYR A 334 23.04 4.72 8.73
C TYR A 334 21.57 4.41 9.02
N ARG A 335 20.66 4.89 8.17
CA ARG A 335 19.22 4.66 8.32
C ARG A 335 18.85 3.18 8.19
N GLN A 336 19.47 2.49 7.24
CA GLN A 336 19.29 1.04 7.06
C GLN A 336 19.96 0.25 8.18
N ARG A 337 21.10 0.72 8.72
CA ARG A 337 21.75 0.16 9.92
C ARG A 337 20.82 0.22 11.15
N GLU A 338 20.12 1.33 11.37
CA GLU A 338 19.22 1.52 12.52
C GLU A 338 17.85 0.83 12.37
N ILE A 339 17.25 0.82 11.17
CA ILE A 339 15.84 0.39 10.97
C ILE A 339 15.70 -1.04 10.43
N GLY A 340 16.71 -1.59 9.73
CA GLY A 340 16.60 -2.88 9.04
C GLY A 340 16.11 -4.04 9.90
N TYR A 341 16.73 -4.24 11.07
CA TYR A 341 16.33 -5.30 12.00
C TYR A 341 14.95 -5.06 12.63
N LEU A 342 14.52 -3.80 12.78
CA LEU A 342 13.21 -3.46 13.36
C LEU A 342 12.07 -3.79 12.40
N THR A 343 12.17 -3.40 11.12
CA THR A 343 11.16 -3.73 10.11
C THR A 343 11.09 -5.23 9.85
N ALA A 344 12.24 -5.93 9.84
CA ALA A 344 12.29 -7.38 9.73
C ALA A 344 11.64 -8.08 10.95
N GLY A 345 12.00 -7.65 12.17
CA GLY A 345 11.43 -8.19 13.41
C GLY A 345 9.93 -7.92 13.55
N ALA A 346 9.45 -6.76 13.10
CA ALA A 346 8.01 -6.47 13.04
C ALA A 346 7.28 -7.41 12.06
N GLY A 347 7.87 -7.69 10.89
CA GLY A 347 7.34 -8.71 9.98
C GLY A 347 7.20 -10.08 10.65
N LEU A 348 8.24 -10.54 11.35
CA LEU A 348 8.24 -11.86 11.98
C LEU A 348 7.26 -11.95 13.16
N LEU A 349 7.18 -10.90 13.98
CA LEU A 349 6.18 -10.79 15.05
C LEU A 349 4.75 -10.71 14.49
N GLY A 350 4.55 -10.09 13.32
CA GLY A 350 3.27 -10.07 12.61
C GLY A 350 2.82 -11.46 12.15
N ALA A 351 3.73 -12.23 11.54
CA ALA A 351 3.47 -13.60 11.16
C ALA A 351 3.22 -14.49 12.40
N LEU A 352 4.00 -14.33 13.47
CA LEU A 352 3.78 -15.02 14.74
C LEU A 352 2.42 -14.69 15.36
N TRP A 353 1.99 -13.43 15.31
CA TRP A 353 0.66 -13.02 15.78
C TRP A 353 -0.46 -13.72 15.02
N LEU A 354 -0.37 -13.79 13.67
CA LEU A 354 -1.34 -14.52 12.85
C LEU A 354 -1.40 -16.02 13.19
N LEU A 355 -0.25 -16.64 13.48
CA LEU A 355 -0.21 -18.05 13.90
C LEU A 355 -0.80 -18.24 15.29
N CYS A 356 -0.54 -17.34 16.24
CA CYS A 356 -1.19 -17.35 17.55
C CYS A 356 -2.71 -17.16 17.43
N ALA A 357 -3.17 -16.30 16.51
CA ALA A 357 -4.57 -16.05 16.26
C ALA A 357 -5.28 -17.26 15.62
N ARG A 358 -4.70 -17.87 14.57
CA ARG A 358 -5.18 -19.11 13.94
C ARG A 358 -5.24 -20.29 14.92
N SER A 359 -4.33 -20.35 15.89
CA SER A 359 -4.30 -21.38 16.94
C SER A 359 -5.13 -21.03 18.18
N SER A 360 -5.92 -19.95 18.17
CA SER A 360 -6.70 -19.45 19.31
C SER A 360 -5.89 -19.23 20.62
N LEU A 361 -4.58 -18.97 20.51
CA LEU A 361 -3.67 -18.67 21.61
C LEU A 361 -3.79 -17.20 22.04
N VAL A 362 -4.97 -16.81 22.50
CA VAL A 362 -5.38 -15.40 22.68
C VAL A 362 -4.50 -14.61 23.66
N PHE A 363 -4.12 -15.18 24.81
CA PHE A 363 -3.24 -14.46 25.74
C PHE A 363 -1.83 -14.26 25.17
N LEU A 364 -1.31 -15.23 24.40
CA LEU A 364 -0.02 -15.10 23.72
C LEU A 364 -0.10 -14.07 22.59
N SER A 365 -1.20 -13.99 21.85
CA SER A 365 -1.35 -12.98 20.79
C SER A 365 -1.40 -11.56 21.35
N VAL A 366 -1.93 -11.32 22.56
CA VAL A 366 -1.80 -10.01 23.24
C VAL A 366 -0.33 -9.66 23.50
N VAL A 367 0.46 -10.60 24.03
CA VAL A 367 1.90 -10.39 24.29
C VAL A 367 2.67 -10.11 22.99
N VAL A 368 2.40 -10.87 21.93
CA VAL A 368 3.03 -10.66 20.61
C VAL A 368 2.57 -9.33 19.99
N ALA A 369 1.30 -8.94 20.13
CA ALA A 369 0.78 -7.65 19.66
C ALA A 369 1.41 -6.47 20.39
N LEU A 370 1.64 -6.58 21.71
CA LEU A 370 2.34 -5.57 22.50
C LEU A 370 3.81 -5.44 22.06
N ALA A 371 4.52 -6.56 21.91
CA ALA A 371 5.91 -6.58 21.43
C ALA A 371 6.04 -5.97 20.02
N LEU A 372 5.15 -6.37 19.10
CA LEU A 372 5.07 -5.84 17.74
C LEU A 372 4.80 -4.33 17.72
N THR A 373 3.82 -3.86 18.49
CA THR A 373 3.51 -2.42 18.59
C THR A 373 4.69 -1.64 19.17
N THR A 374 5.39 -2.19 20.17
CA THR A 374 6.58 -1.58 20.77
C THR A 374 7.73 -1.46 19.76
N VAL A 375 8.01 -2.51 18.98
CA VAL A 375 9.03 -2.48 17.91
C VAL A 375 8.67 -1.45 16.84
N LEU A 376 7.40 -1.35 16.45
CA LEU A 376 6.92 -0.38 15.44
C LEU A 376 6.97 1.07 15.94
N VAL A 377 6.61 1.32 17.21
CA VAL A 377 6.77 2.64 17.85
C VAL A 377 8.25 3.04 17.90
N TYR A 378 9.14 2.12 18.27
CA TYR A 378 10.57 2.37 18.28
C TYR A 378 11.13 2.62 16.87
N ALA A 379 10.68 1.85 15.87
CA ALA A 379 11.03 2.08 14.47
C ALA A 379 10.57 3.46 13.97
N VAL A 380 9.33 3.89 14.25
CA VAL A 380 8.85 5.24 13.87
C VAL A 380 9.63 6.34 14.59
N ARG A 381 9.98 6.17 15.88
CA ARG A 381 10.85 7.12 16.58
C ARG A 381 12.25 7.22 15.95
N ARG A 382 12.85 6.10 15.53
CA ARG A 382 14.13 6.07 14.79
C ARG A 382 14.02 6.72 13.41
N MET A 383 12.95 6.44 12.68
CA MET A 383 12.67 7.07 11.38
C MET A 383 12.40 8.57 11.46
N ASN A 384 12.00 9.10 12.63
CA ASN A 384 11.86 10.53 12.90
C ASN A 384 13.18 11.21 13.31
N GLN A 385 14.12 10.45 13.88
CA GLN A 385 15.47 10.95 14.20
C GLN A 385 16.37 11.00 12.95
N ARG A 386 16.19 10.03 12.04
CA ARG A 386 16.85 9.96 10.74
C ARG A 386 15.82 10.20 9.64
N THR A 387 15.64 11.45 9.22
CA THR A 387 14.66 11.79 8.18
C THR A 387 15.13 11.36 6.78
N ALA A 388 14.22 10.80 5.99
CA ALA A 388 14.51 10.25 4.67
C ALA A 388 15.03 11.30 3.66
N ARG A 389 16.09 10.95 2.93
CA ARG A 389 16.71 11.74 1.85
C ARG A 389 15.89 11.72 0.57
N SER A 390 15.23 10.60 0.25
CA SER A 390 14.51 10.44 -1.03
C SER A 390 13.06 9.97 -0.88
N ASN A 391 12.25 10.21 -1.91
CA ASN A 391 10.86 9.71 -1.96
C ASN A 391 10.79 8.17 -2.05
N MET A 392 11.73 7.51 -2.73
CA MET A 392 11.81 6.05 -2.74
C MET A 392 12.07 5.50 -1.33
N GLU A 393 12.98 6.13 -0.60
CA GLU A 393 13.29 5.77 0.78
C GLU A 393 12.07 5.98 1.71
N ARG A 394 11.32 7.08 1.56
CA ARG A 394 10.03 7.28 2.26
C ARG A 394 9.01 6.16 1.96
N VAL A 395 8.96 5.68 0.72
CA VAL A 395 8.01 4.62 0.30
C VAL A 395 8.44 3.25 0.78
N PHE A 396 9.71 2.86 0.61
CA PHE A 396 10.17 1.50 0.91
C PHE A 396 10.63 1.32 2.37
N VAL A 397 11.21 2.34 3.01
CA VAL A 397 11.69 2.22 4.40
C VAL A 397 10.58 2.60 5.38
N ASP A 398 9.99 3.80 5.24
CA ASP A 398 8.98 4.30 6.18
C ASP A 398 7.61 3.69 5.93
N GLY A 399 7.21 3.55 4.67
CA GLY A 399 5.92 3.02 4.24
C GLY A 399 5.43 1.78 4.99
N PRO A 400 6.18 0.65 4.99
CA PRO A 400 5.71 -0.58 5.62
C PRO A 400 5.55 -0.41 7.13
N ALA A 401 6.57 0.10 7.83
CA ALA A 401 6.53 0.27 9.29
C ALA A 401 5.47 1.30 9.74
N ALA A 402 5.23 2.35 8.95
CA ALA A 402 4.20 3.34 9.21
C ALA A 402 2.78 2.77 9.04
N LEU A 403 2.52 2.04 7.94
CA LEU A 403 1.22 1.39 7.71
C LEU A 403 0.93 0.38 8.83
N PHE A 404 1.95 -0.40 9.20
CA PHE A 404 1.87 -1.43 10.21
C PHE A 404 1.58 -0.84 11.60
N LEU A 405 2.22 0.27 11.98
CA LEU A 405 1.90 0.96 13.23
C LEU A 405 0.45 1.43 13.26
N GLY A 406 -0.04 2.05 12.16
CA GLY A 406 -1.42 2.49 12.06
C GLY A 406 -2.43 1.34 12.25
N TRP A 407 -2.18 0.21 11.60
CA TRP A 407 -2.97 -1.01 11.75
C TRP A 407 -2.92 -1.58 13.18
N MET A 408 -1.72 -1.66 13.78
CA MET A 408 -1.54 -2.19 15.14
C MET A 408 -2.21 -1.34 16.22
N LEU A 409 -2.35 -0.03 16.02
CA LEU A 409 -3.10 0.85 16.93
C LEU A 409 -4.62 0.54 16.97
N VAL A 410 -5.16 -0.18 15.98
CA VAL A 410 -6.53 -0.74 16.04
C VAL A 410 -6.52 -2.21 16.46
N LEU A 411 -5.55 -2.99 15.97
CA LEU A 411 -5.52 -4.43 16.24
C LEU A 411 -5.13 -4.79 17.68
N LEU A 412 -4.24 -4.03 18.32
CA LEU A 412 -3.86 -4.24 19.72
C LEU A 412 -5.05 -4.12 20.70
N PRO A 413 -5.82 -3.02 20.73
CA PRO A 413 -6.99 -2.93 21.62
C PRO A 413 -8.10 -3.92 21.25
N ALA A 414 -8.24 -4.28 19.97
CA ALA A 414 -9.15 -5.36 19.55
C ALA A 414 -8.73 -6.73 20.12
N THR A 415 -7.45 -7.08 20.01
CA THR A 415 -6.86 -8.33 20.56
C THR A 415 -6.99 -8.37 22.08
N LEU A 416 -6.73 -7.25 22.76
CA LEU A 416 -6.92 -7.12 24.21
C LEU A 416 -8.40 -7.25 24.61
N SER A 417 -9.32 -6.63 23.86
CA SER A 417 -10.77 -6.78 24.11
C SER A 417 -11.22 -8.23 24.01
N ILE A 418 -10.76 -8.97 22.98
CA ILE A 418 -11.06 -10.40 22.80
C ILE A 418 -10.51 -11.22 23.99
N ALA A 419 -9.29 -10.91 24.46
CA ALA A 419 -8.69 -11.57 25.61
C ALA A 419 -9.48 -11.33 26.91
N LEU A 420 -9.93 -10.09 27.13
CA LEU A 420 -10.75 -9.75 28.30
C LEU A 420 -12.14 -10.42 28.25
N THR A 421 -12.82 -10.44 27.09
CA THR A 421 -14.07 -11.19 26.91
C THR A 421 -13.89 -12.67 27.25
N ARG A 422 -12.83 -13.31 26.74
CA ARG A 422 -12.56 -14.74 26.98
C ARG A 422 -12.06 -15.06 28.39
N ALA A 423 -11.53 -14.08 29.11
CA ALA A 423 -11.25 -14.18 30.54
C ALA A 423 -12.52 -14.02 31.42
N GLY A 424 -13.68 -13.71 30.82
CA GLY A 424 -14.91 -13.39 31.57
C GLY A 424 -14.84 -12.05 32.31
N PHE A 425 -13.88 -11.18 31.96
CA PHE A 425 -13.62 -9.96 32.71
C PHE A 425 -14.64 -8.87 32.36
N THR A 426 -15.52 -8.56 33.31
CA THR A 426 -16.51 -7.49 33.21
C THR A 426 -16.01 -6.20 33.85
N LEU A 427 -16.14 -5.08 33.13
CA LEU A 427 -15.92 -3.74 33.68
C LEU A 427 -17.22 -3.20 34.28
N LEU A 428 -17.10 -2.29 35.25
CA LEU A 428 -18.21 -1.49 35.78
C LEU A 428 -18.73 -0.43 34.78
N LEU A 429 -18.19 -0.41 33.56
CA LEU A 429 -18.53 0.51 32.47
C LEU A 429 -19.28 -0.27 31.38
N PRO A 430 -20.34 0.31 30.76
CA PRO A 430 -20.97 -0.27 29.59
C PRO A 430 -19.96 -0.55 28.48
N ALA A 431 -20.05 -1.72 27.82
CA ALA A 431 -19.09 -2.15 26.81
C ALA A 431 -18.92 -1.15 25.65
N SER A 432 -20.01 -0.47 25.26
CA SER A 432 -20.00 0.61 24.27
C SER A 432 -19.20 1.84 24.72
N LEU A 433 -19.31 2.24 25.98
CA LEU A 433 -18.55 3.35 26.55
C LEU A 433 -17.06 3.01 26.64
N TRP A 434 -16.71 1.80 27.08
CA TRP A 434 -15.31 1.36 27.08
C TRP A 434 -14.72 1.30 25.66
N ALA A 435 -15.48 0.76 24.68
CA ALA A 435 -15.06 0.74 23.28
C ALA A 435 -14.81 2.15 22.73
N VAL A 436 -15.70 3.11 22.99
CA VAL A 436 -15.53 4.52 22.61
C VAL A 436 -14.28 5.13 23.26
N LEU A 437 -14.07 4.93 24.56
CA LEU A 437 -12.87 5.43 25.26
C LEU A 437 -11.57 4.83 24.70
N ALA A 438 -11.57 3.53 24.39
CA ALA A 438 -10.44 2.85 23.75
C ALA A 438 -10.15 3.42 22.35
N ILE A 439 -11.18 3.64 21.53
CA ILE A 439 -11.04 4.26 20.19
C ILE A 439 -10.46 5.68 20.34
N VAL A 440 -10.98 6.50 21.25
CA VAL A 440 -10.48 7.88 21.46
C VAL A 440 -9.01 7.89 21.91
N GLY A 441 -8.61 7.02 22.84
CA GLY A 441 -7.22 6.89 23.27
C GLY A 441 -6.28 6.44 22.14
N CYS A 442 -6.70 5.47 21.33
CA CYS A 442 -5.94 5.01 20.18
C CYS A 442 -5.91 6.05 19.04
N THR A 443 -6.94 6.88 18.93
CA THR A 443 -7.02 8.02 17.99
C THR A 443 -6.04 9.11 18.37
N TRP A 444 -5.90 9.43 19.67
CA TRP A 444 -4.89 10.37 20.16
C TRP A 444 -3.45 9.87 19.89
N ALA A 445 -3.20 8.57 20.12
CA ALA A 445 -1.92 7.95 19.78
C ALA A 445 -1.66 7.96 18.26
N ALA A 446 -2.64 7.56 17.44
CA ALA A 446 -2.54 7.57 15.99
C ALA A 446 -2.29 8.98 15.43
N ALA A 447 -3.00 9.99 15.95
CA ALA A 447 -2.80 11.40 15.63
C ALA A 447 -1.39 11.88 15.99
N SER A 448 -0.86 11.47 17.15
CA SER A 448 0.50 11.83 17.58
C SER A 448 1.59 11.21 16.69
N PHE A 449 1.43 9.96 16.26
CA PHE A 449 2.38 9.32 15.33
C PHE A 449 2.22 9.80 13.88
N SER A 450 0.99 10.02 13.41
CA SER A 450 0.73 10.51 12.06
C SER A 450 1.13 11.97 11.90
N MET A 451 1.01 12.81 12.93
CA MET A 451 1.55 14.18 12.97
C MET A 451 3.06 14.25 13.29
N SER A 452 3.82 13.15 13.19
CA SER A 452 5.29 13.22 13.29
C SER A 452 5.98 13.57 11.95
N GLU A 453 7.20 14.12 12.02
CA GLU A 453 7.90 14.81 10.93
C GLU A 453 6.99 15.81 10.16
N ARG A 454 7.00 15.69 8.81
CA ARG A 454 6.20 16.42 7.81
C ARG A 454 4.75 15.92 7.71
N GLY A 455 4.32 14.98 8.56
CA GLY A 455 3.01 14.32 8.52
C GLY A 455 3.05 12.97 7.80
N ARG A 456 3.12 11.88 8.58
CA ARG A 456 3.15 10.48 8.13
C ARG A 456 1.75 9.96 7.76
N ILE A 457 1.24 10.38 6.60
CA ILE A 457 -0.08 9.96 6.07
C ILE A 457 -0.27 8.43 6.04
N VAL A 458 0.80 7.65 5.88
CA VAL A 458 0.73 6.18 5.85
C VAL A 458 0.31 5.58 7.22
N VAL A 459 0.65 6.22 8.34
CA VAL A 459 0.14 5.84 9.68
C VAL A 459 -1.37 6.09 9.76
N ALA A 460 -1.81 7.26 9.30
CA ALA A 460 -3.23 7.63 9.27
C ALA A 460 -4.05 6.69 8.38
N LEU A 461 -3.52 6.26 7.23
CA LEU A 461 -4.16 5.29 6.34
C LEU A 461 -4.29 3.90 6.99
N GLY A 462 -3.25 3.40 7.67
CA GLY A 462 -3.32 2.11 8.38
C GLY A 462 -4.33 2.12 9.54
N PHE A 463 -4.42 3.23 10.26
CA PHE A 463 -5.39 3.43 11.34
C PHE A 463 -6.83 3.58 10.80
N ALA A 464 -7.01 4.39 9.76
CA ALA A 464 -8.31 4.58 9.11
C ALA A 464 -8.83 3.29 8.46
N TRP A 465 -7.95 2.45 7.89
CA TRP A 465 -8.33 1.11 7.41
C TRP A 465 -8.92 0.25 8.54
N GLY A 466 -8.24 0.19 9.69
CA GLY A 466 -8.74 -0.56 10.84
C GLY A 466 -10.10 -0.04 11.34
N LEU A 467 -10.21 1.28 11.57
CA LEU A 467 -11.47 1.89 12.02
C LEU A 467 -12.60 1.78 11.00
N PHE A 468 -12.31 1.79 9.70
CA PHE A 468 -13.32 1.56 8.65
C PHE A 468 -13.94 0.17 8.76
N TRP A 469 -13.13 -0.87 8.97
CA TRP A 469 -13.66 -2.24 9.11
C TRP A 469 -14.31 -2.53 10.46
N VAL A 470 -13.99 -1.79 11.53
CA VAL A 470 -14.79 -1.81 12.78
C VAL A 470 -16.12 -1.08 12.56
N MET A 471 -16.10 0.12 11.96
CA MET A 471 -17.30 0.91 11.65
C MET A 471 -18.29 0.12 10.79
N LEU A 472 -17.84 -0.46 9.69
CA LEU A 472 -18.68 -1.21 8.77
C LEU A 472 -19.37 -2.38 9.49
N ASP A 473 -18.63 -3.14 10.29
CA ASP A 473 -19.16 -4.28 11.04
C ASP A 473 -20.24 -3.86 12.05
N ARG A 474 -20.00 -2.75 12.77
CA ARG A 474 -20.95 -2.16 13.74
C ARG A 474 -22.16 -1.48 13.09
N LEU A 475 -22.21 -1.38 11.76
CA LEU A 475 -23.37 -0.93 10.99
C LEU A 475 -24.19 -2.08 10.39
N ILE A 476 -23.55 -3.18 9.96
CA ILE A 476 -24.21 -4.23 9.15
C ILE A 476 -24.46 -5.56 9.88
N THR A 477 -23.89 -5.78 11.07
CA THR A 477 -24.00 -7.08 11.78
C THR A 477 -25.01 -7.07 12.93
N LEU A 478 -25.27 -8.26 13.48
CA LEU A 478 -26.15 -8.49 14.65
C LEU A 478 -25.65 -7.78 15.92
N GLN A 479 -24.35 -7.49 16.04
CA GLN A 479 -23.80 -6.60 17.08
C GLN A 479 -23.65 -5.18 16.54
N SER A 480 -24.77 -4.60 16.10
CA SER A 480 -24.81 -3.22 15.65
C SER A 480 -24.65 -2.25 16.83
N SER A 481 -23.91 -1.17 16.62
CA SER A 481 -23.69 -0.15 17.66
C SER A 481 -23.40 1.19 17.01
N ALA A 482 -24.47 1.95 16.73
CA ALA A 482 -24.37 3.26 16.09
C ALA A 482 -23.38 4.22 16.79
N PRO A 483 -23.28 4.32 18.13
CA PRO A 483 -22.28 5.17 18.78
C PRO A 483 -20.84 4.76 18.44
N VAL A 484 -20.53 3.45 18.45
CA VAL A 484 -19.20 2.94 18.12
C VAL A 484 -18.89 3.18 16.63
N ALA A 485 -19.83 2.91 15.74
CA ALA A 485 -19.67 3.15 14.30
C ALA A 485 -19.41 4.64 13.98
N ILE A 486 -20.21 5.55 14.55
CA ILE A 486 -20.06 7.00 14.37
C ILE A 486 -18.70 7.47 14.90
N VAL A 487 -18.29 7.01 16.09
CA VAL A 487 -16.99 7.35 16.68
C VAL A 487 -15.83 6.82 15.82
N CYS A 488 -15.89 5.58 15.33
CA CYS A 488 -14.89 5.04 14.40
C CYS A 488 -14.75 5.91 13.13
N GLY A 489 -15.87 6.27 12.49
CA GLY A 489 -15.88 7.10 11.28
C GLY A 489 -15.31 8.50 11.51
N LEU A 490 -15.76 9.17 12.58
CA LEU A 490 -15.25 10.49 12.98
C LEU A 490 -13.75 10.45 13.32
N CYS A 491 -13.30 9.45 14.08
CA CYS A 491 -11.90 9.33 14.49
C CYS A 491 -10.97 9.06 13.29
N ALA A 492 -11.38 8.19 12.35
CA ALA A 492 -10.63 7.96 11.11
C ALA A 492 -10.51 9.26 10.29
N PHE A 493 -11.61 10.00 10.14
CA PHE A 493 -11.66 11.27 9.43
C PHE A 493 -10.78 12.36 10.10
N ILE A 494 -10.85 12.49 11.42
CA ILE A 494 -10.04 13.44 12.20
C ILE A 494 -8.55 13.15 12.05
N VAL A 495 -8.11 11.89 12.14
CA VAL A 495 -6.68 11.54 11.99
C VAL A 495 -6.18 11.81 10.57
N LEU A 496 -7.00 11.53 9.54
CA LEU A 496 -6.67 11.87 8.15
C LEU A 496 -6.57 13.39 7.95
N LEU A 497 -7.57 14.16 8.39
CA LEU A 497 -7.57 15.63 8.29
C LEU A 497 -6.41 16.28 9.04
N ALA A 498 -6.15 15.88 10.30
CA ALA A 498 -5.07 16.44 11.10
C ALA A 498 -3.69 16.18 10.44
N THR A 499 -3.52 14.99 9.85
CA THR A 499 -2.29 14.63 9.14
C THR A 499 -2.14 15.44 7.84
N GLU A 500 -3.21 15.58 7.06
CA GLU A 500 -3.16 16.34 5.81
C GLU A 500 -3.00 17.85 6.04
N ASN A 501 -3.65 18.40 7.07
CA ASN A 501 -3.44 19.78 7.50
C ASN A 501 -1.97 20.03 7.88
N ARG A 502 -1.34 19.13 8.66
CA ARG A 502 0.10 19.26 8.98
C ARG A 502 0.98 19.18 7.74
N ARG A 503 0.69 18.27 6.80
CA ARG A 503 1.39 18.19 5.49
C ARG A 503 1.24 19.47 4.69
N TYR A 504 0.04 20.04 4.66
CA TYR A 504 -0.26 21.30 3.98
C TYR A 504 0.47 22.49 4.61
N GLN A 505 0.38 22.66 5.93
CA GLN A 505 1.05 23.72 6.70
C GLN A 505 2.57 23.70 6.45
N ILE A 506 3.20 22.53 6.62
CA ILE A 506 4.64 22.37 6.44
C ILE A 506 5.05 22.62 4.99
N GLY A 507 4.36 22.03 4.00
CA GLY A 507 4.64 22.27 2.58
C GLY A 507 4.34 23.72 2.13
N HIS A 508 3.41 24.42 2.78
CA HIS A 508 3.13 25.84 2.53
C HIS A 508 4.21 26.74 3.14
N ALA A 509 4.73 26.42 4.34
CA ALA A 509 5.86 27.11 4.93
C ALA A 509 7.15 26.90 4.13
N GLU A 510 7.46 25.67 3.71
CA GLU A 510 8.61 25.36 2.84
C GLU A 510 8.57 26.16 1.51
N ARG A 511 7.39 26.32 0.90
CA ARG A 511 7.20 27.14 -0.31
C ARG A 511 7.24 28.66 -0.07
N ARG A 512 7.09 29.14 1.16
CA ARG A 512 7.31 30.55 1.53
C ARG A 512 8.80 30.80 1.76
N ALA A 513 9.47 29.91 2.49
CA ALA A 513 10.91 29.92 2.71
C ALA A 513 11.71 29.93 1.40
N ALA A 514 11.33 29.07 0.45
CA ALA A 514 11.92 29.01 -0.89
C ALA A 514 11.68 30.27 -1.77
N ARG A 515 10.96 31.27 -1.27
CA ARG A 515 10.79 32.61 -1.89
C ARG A 515 11.36 33.73 -1.01
N GLY A 516 12.24 33.41 -0.05
CA GLY A 516 12.81 34.37 0.90
C GLY A 516 11.82 34.92 1.93
N GLN A 517 10.59 34.39 2.00
CA GLN A 517 9.57 34.88 2.92
C GLN A 517 9.73 34.17 4.27
N ARG A 518 10.03 34.92 5.34
CA ARG A 518 10.11 34.39 6.72
C ARG A 518 8.82 33.67 7.10
N THR A 519 8.95 32.57 7.84
CA THR A 519 7.80 31.81 8.35
C THR A 519 7.95 31.44 9.82
N GLU A 520 7.12 32.06 10.65
CA GLU A 520 6.79 31.54 11.97
C GLU A 520 5.84 30.32 11.85
N PHE A 521 5.82 29.48 12.88
CA PHE A 521 5.15 28.17 12.95
C PHE A 521 4.26 28.05 14.18
#